data_AF-A0A0R1R733-F1
#
_entry.id   AF-A0A0R1R733-F1
#
_cell.length_a   1.000
_cell.length_b   1.000
_cell.length_c   1.000
_cell.angle_alpha   90.00
_cell.angle_beta   90.00
_cell.angle_gamma   90.00
#
_symmetry.space_group_name_H-M   'P 1'
#
loop_
_entity.id
_entity.type
_entity.pdbx_description
1 polymer ?
#
loop_
_entity_poly.entity_id
_entity_poly.type
_entity_poly.pdbx_seq_one_letter_code
_entity_poly.pdbx_strand_id
1 'polypeptide(L)' 'MSTSYANRILKKIAWGVLFAIIALIIGAMVGFAIGGGNPWAVFLPSTWLHITDFLK' A
#
# COMPACT_ATOMS: atom_id res chain seq x y z
N MET A 1 -23.74 -20.34 8.07
CA MET A 1 -22.98 -19.17 8.59
C MET A 1 -23.93 -17.99 8.57
N SER A 2 -24.19 -17.31 9.70
CA SER A 2 -25.13 -16.19 9.68
C SER A 2 -24.52 -15.01 8.91
N THR A 3 -25.32 -14.33 8.09
CA THR A 3 -24.87 -13.20 7.26
C THR A 3 -24.23 -12.09 8.10
N SER A 4 -24.73 -11.91 9.34
CA SER A 4 -24.16 -10.98 10.32
C SER A 4 -22.73 -11.36 10.75
N TYR A 5 -22.44 -12.65 10.95
CA TYR A 5 -21.10 -13.11 11.29
C TYR A 5 -20.13 -12.91 10.12
N ALA A 6 -20.54 -13.28 8.90
CA ALA A 6 -19.72 -13.09 7.70
C ALA A 6 -19.36 -11.61 7.49
N ASN A 7 -20.33 -10.70 7.62
CA ASN A 7 -20.09 -9.25 7.48
C ASN A 7 -19.13 -8.71 8.54
N ARG A 8 -19.17 -9.22 9.78
CA ARG A 8 -18.26 -8.79 10.84
C ARG A 8 -16.81 -9.18 10.54
N ILE A 9 -16.60 -10.38 10.00
CA ILE A 9 -15.27 -10.86 9.60
C ILE A 9 -14.76 -10.09 8.39
N LEU A 10 -15.59 -9.92 7.35
CA LEU A 10 -15.24 -9.13 6.17
C LEU A 10 -14.82 -7.71 6.55
N LYS A 11 -15.54 -7.06 7.47
CA LYS A 11 -15.16 -5.72 7.97
C LYS A 11 -13.80 -5.71 8.64
N LYS A 12 -13.47 -6.73 9.45
CA LYS A 12 -12.14 -6.84 10.08
C LYS A 12 -11.03 -7.04 9.06
N ILE A 13 -11.26 -7.90 8.06
CA ILE A 13 -10.32 -8.13 6.97
C ILE A 13 -10.11 -6.83 6.19
N ALA A 14 -11.19 -6.13 5.83
CA ALA A 14 -11.11 -4.85 5.13
C ALA A 14 -10.29 -3.81 5.90
N TRP A 15 -10.48 -3.69 7.21
CA TRP A 15 -9.64 -2.84 8.06
C TRP A 15 -8.18 -3.28 8.08
N GLY A 16 -7.92 -4.58 8.20
CA GLY A 16 -6.55 -5.12 8.16
C GLY A 16 -5.84 -4.81 6.85
N VAL A 17 -6.52 -5.02 5.71
CA VAL A 17 -6.00 -4.69 4.38
C VAL A 17 -5.76 -3.18 4.24
N LEU A 18 -6.67 -2.35 4.73
CA LEU A 18 -6.50 -0.90 4.72
C LEU A 18 -5.25 -0.46 5.50
N PHE A 19 -5.04 -0.98 6.70
CA PHE A 19 -3.84 -0.67 7.49
C PHE A 19 -2.56 -1.16 6.81
N ALA A 20 -2.59 -2.33 6.16
CA ALA A 20 -1.45 -2.83 5.41
C ALA A 20 -1.10 -1.92 4.23
N ILE A 21 -2.09 -1.45 3.47
CA ILE A 21 -1.88 -0.50 2.36
C ILE A 21 -1.29 0.82 2.89
N ILE A 22 -1.83 1.36 3.98
CA ILE A 22 -1.31 2.59 4.58
C ILE A 22 0.15 2.42 5.02
N ALA A 23 0.47 1.31 5.69
CA ALA A 23 1.84 1.02 6.13
C ALA A 23 2.81 0.91 4.95
N LEU A 24 2.39 0.28 3.85
CA LEU A 24 3.19 0.20 2.62
C LEU A 24 3.45 1.57 2.01
N ILE A 25 2.42 2.42 1.91
CA ILE A 25 2.57 3.79 1.40
C ILE A 25 3.55 4.57 2.27
N ILE A 26 3.38 4.55 3.59
CA ILE A 26 4.27 5.26 4.53
C ILE A 26 5.71 4.74 4.39
N GLY A 27 5.90 3.42 4.35
CA GLY A 27 7.23 2.81 4.18
C GLY A 27 7.91 3.26 2.88
N ALA A 28 7.16 3.30 1.77
CA ALA A 28 7.66 3.79 0.49
C ALA A 28 8.02 5.29 0.54
N MET A 29 7.17 6.12 1.15
CA MET A 29 7.44 7.55 1.35
C MET A 29 8.73 7.77 2.14
N VAL A 30 8.92 7.00 3.22
CA VAL A 30 10.14 7.03 4.03
C VAL A 30 11.35 6.59 3.21
N GLY A 31 11.24 5.53 2.41
CA GLY A 31 12.30 5.09 1.51
C GLY A 31 12.72 6.17 0.51
N PHE A 32 11.75 6.85 -0.12
CA PHE A 32 12.02 8.00 -0.99
C PHE A 32 12.71 9.14 -0.25
N ALA A 33 12.24 9.48 0.95
CA ALA A 33 12.83 10.54 1.78
C ALA A 33 14.30 10.24 2.13
N ILE A 34 14.58 9.01 2.56
CA ILE A 34 15.94 8.55 2.92
C ILE A 34 16.85 8.55 1.70
N GLY A 35 16.32 8.20 0.52
CA GLY A 35 17.04 8.24 -0.75
C GLY A 35 17.27 9.65 -1.32
N GLY A 36 16.85 10.71 -0.62
CA GLY A 36 16.94 12.10 -1.09
C GLY A 36 15.92 12.49 -2.16
N GLY A 37 14.93 11.62 -2.43
CA GLY A 37 13.84 11.85 -3.37
C GLY A 37 12.63 12.52 -2.73
N ASN A 38 11.65 12.91 -3.57
CA ASN A 38 10.38 13.43 -3.09
C ASN A 38 9.51 12.30 -2.49
N PRO A 39 9.13 12.34 -1.20
CA PRO A 39 8.30 11.30 -0.58
C PRO A 39 6.94 11.11 -1.26
N TRP A 40 6.39 12.18 -1.84
CA TRP A 40 5.10 12.15 -2.55
C TRP A 40 5.19 11.48 -3.93
N ALA A 41 6.40 11.17 -4.41
CA ALA A 41 6.60 10.48 -5.67
C ALA A 41 5.91 9.10 -5.70
N VAL A 42 5.63 8.48 -4.55
CA VAL A 42 4.87 7.23 -4.45
C VAL A 42 3.49 7.30 -5.15
N PHE A 43 2.89 8.48 -5.26
CA PHE A 43 1.59 8.68 -5.91
C PHE A 43 1.69 8.99 -7.41
N LEU A 44 2.89 9.14 -7.96
CA LEU A 44 3.09 9.41 -9.38
C LEU A 44 3.05 8.10 -10.18
N PRO A 45 2.26 8.02 -11.26
CA PRO A 45 2.24 6.84 -12.12
C PRO A 45 3.63 6.47 -12.67
N SER A 46 4.46 7.48 -12.96
CA SER A 46 5.83 7.31 -13.46
C SER A 46 6.72 6.51 -12.51
N THR A 47 6.49 6.60 -11.20
CA THR A 47 7.25 5.84 -10.19
C THR A 47 7.06 4.33 -10.34
N TRP A 48 5.89 3.90 -10.79
CA TRP A 48 5.52 2.49 -10.91
C TRP A 48 5.83 1.91 -12.30
N LEU A 49 5.89 2.75 -13.33
CA LEU A 49 6.16 2.32 -14.72
C LEU A 49 7.49 1.54 -14.85
N HIS A 50 8.45 1.79 -13.96
CA HIS A 50 9.77 1.16 -13.99
C HIS A 50 9.90 -0.06 -13.05
N ILE A 51 8.88 -0.41 -12.27
CA ILE A 51 8.99 -1.56 -11.35
C ILE A 51 9.21 -2.88 -12.10
N THR A 52 8.63 -3.02 -13.30
CA THR A 52 8.85 -4.20 -14.14
C THR A 52 10.23 -4.25 -14.78
N ASP A 53 10.97 -3.14 -14.82
CA ASP A 53 12.34 -3.15 -15.32
C ASP A 53 13.31 -3.85 -14.34
N PHE A 54 12.98 -3.91 -13.05
CA PHE A 54 13.76 -4.66 -12.05
C PHE A 54 13.54 -6.19 -12.11
N LEU A 55 12.55 -6.67 -12.87
CA LEU A 55 12.24 -8.10 -13.01
C LEU A 55 12.93 -8.76 -14.22
N LYS A 56 13.72 -7.99 -14.98
CA LYS A 56 14.59 -8.49 -16.05
C LYS A 56 15.95 -8.89 -15.47
#